data_AF-A0AAV3QHM8-F1
#
_entry.id   AF-A0AAV3QHM8-F1
#
_cell.length_a   1.000
_cell.length_b   1.000
_cell.length_c   1.000
_cell.angle_alpha   90.00
_cell.angle_beta   90.00
_cell.angle_gamma   90.00
#
_symmetry.space_group_name_H-M   'P 1'
#
loop_
_entity.id
_entity.type
_entity.pdbx_description
1 polymer ?
#
loop_
_entity_poly.entity_id
_entity_poly.type
_entity_poly.pdbx_seq_one_letter_code
_entity_poly.pdbx_strand_id
1 'polypeptide(L)'
;MRELDVPPNQIIPIGDKLYSSGDCFKAWKGHIEVYDANSKIWGDVDGSNFDNLSLPSNSCETSDDDDGKNNERLVCLTMAPIGNYLCFLAGYNISGVASGMRSEVHVFDTLTNGNRWRSLEPIFDDGGEKFLCCHCCVLKQIS
;
A
#
# COMPACT_ATOMS: atom_id res chain seq x y z
N MET A 1 12.95 6.26 -28.42
CA MET A 1 11.97 6.79 -27.44
C MET A 1 12.04 5.85 -26.25
N ARG A 2 12.51 6.29 -25.07
CA ARG A 2 12.57 5.40 -23.91
C ARG A 2 11.18 5.36 -23.30
N GLU A 3 10.47 4.28 -23.58
CA GLU A 3 9.22 3.92 -22.93
C GLU A 3 9.54 3.68 -21.46
N LEU A 4 8.90 4.45 -20.59
CA LEU A 4 9.08 4.32 -19.14
C LEU A 4 8.39 3.03 -18.75
N ASP A 5 9.17 1.96 -18.54
CA ASP A 5 8.70 0.61 -18.17
C ASP A 5 8.26 0.58 -16.69
N VAL A 6 7.34 1.47 -16.34
CA VAL A 6 6.71 1.56 -15.02
C VAL A 6 5.33 0.93 -15.17
N PRO A 7 4.99 -0.12 -14.40
CA PRO A 7 3.64 -0.65 -14.42
C PRO A 7 2.67 0.50 -14.17
N PRO A 8 1.64 0.68 -15.00
CA PRO A 8 0.75 1.85 -14.98
C PRO A 8 -0.07 2.02 -13.69
N ASN A 9 0.16 1.19 -12.66
CA ASN A 9 -0.69 1.06 -11.49
C ASN A 9 -0.12 1.67 -10.21
N GLN A 10 1.04 2.35 -10.25
CA GLN A 10 1.67 2.91 -9.04
C GLN A 10 1.96 4.41 -9.10
N ILE A 11 1.71 5.09 -10.23
CA ILE A 11 1.80 6.55 -10.30
C ILE A 11 0.38 7.13 -10.25
N ILE A 12 0.10 7.94 -9.24
CA ILE A 12 -1.21 8.52 -9.02
C ILE A 12 -1.14 10.05 -9.11
N PRO A 13 -1.95 10.67 -10.00
CA PRO A 13 -2.09 12.11 -10.02
C PRO A 13 -3.05 12.59 -8.91
N ILE A 14 -2.62 13.56 -8.10
CA ILE A 14 -3.48 14.35 -7.22
C ILE A 14 -3.14 15.82 -7.45
N GLY A 15 -4.10 16.58 -7.98
CA GLY A 15 -3.86 17.95 -8.41
C GLY A 15 -2.83 18.01 -9.54
N ASP A 16 -1.77 18.80 -9.34
CA ASP A 16 -0.64 18.97 -10.25
C ASP A 16 0.56 18.07 -9.91
N LYS A 17 0.42 17.18 -8.91
CA LYS A 17 1.49 16.32 -8.40
C LYS A 17 1.27 14.87 -8.78
N LEU A 18 2.38 14.16 -8.97
CA LEU A 18 2.41 12.71 -9.21
C LEU A 18 3.02 12.03 -8.00
N TYR A 19 2.33 11.01 -7.49
CA TYR A 19 2.74 10.26 -6.31
C TYR A 19 3.03 8.80 -6.68
N SER A 20 4.00 8.20 -6.02
CA SER A 20 4.32 6.77 -6.11
C SER A 20 4.57 6.18 -4.72
N SER A 21 4.31 4.89 -4.54
CA SER A 21 4.56 4.19 -3.27
C SER A 21 5.29 2.87 -3.45
N GLY A 22 5.65 2.54 -4.68
CA GLY A 22 6.14 1.22 -5.08
C GLY A 22 6.52 1.19 -6.55
N ASP A 23 7.09 0.07 -6.97
CA ASP A 23 7.42 -0.22 -8.37
C ASP A 23 7.09 -1.69 -8.72
N CYS A 24 7.45 -2.10 -9.94
CA CYS A 24 7.30 -3.47 -10.45
C CYS A 24 7.99 -4.55 -9.61
N PHE A 25 8.97 -4.18 -8.78
CA PHE A 25 9.74 -5.11 -7.96
C PHE A 25 9.31 -5.06 -6.49
N LYS A 26 8.89 -3.89 -5.99
CA LYS A 26 8.50 -3.68 -4.60
C LYS A 26 7.17 -2.92 -4.54
N ALA A 27 6.11 -3.63 -4.17
CA ALA A 27 4.76 -3.05 -4.07
C ALA A 27 4.66 -1.89 -3.05
N TRP A 28 5.48 -1.92 -2.00
CA TRP A 28 5.57 -0.89 -0.97
C TRP A 28 7.03 -0.58 -0.63
N LYS A 29 7.47 0.66 -0.86
CA LYS A 29 8.87 1.05 -0.58
C LYS A 29 9.17 1.29 0.89
N GLY A 30 8.15 1.59 1.69
CA GLY A 30 8.27 2.06 3.09
C GLY A 30 7.72 3.48 3.25
N HIS A 31 7.57 4.21 2.14
CA HIS A 31 7.21 5.61 2.07
C HIS A 31 6.53 5.95 0.74
N ILE A 32 6.05 7.19 0.64
CA ILE A 32 5.49 7.77 -0.58
C ILE A 32 6.52 8.72 -1.20
N GLU A 33 6.69 8.62 -2.50
CA GLU A 33 7.51 9.51 -3.31
C GLU A 33 6.60 10.47 -4.09
N VAL A 34 7.07 11.70 -4.31
CA VAL A 34 6.43 12.69 -5.19
C VAL A 34 7.40 13.11 -6.28
N TYR A 35 6.90 13.23 -7.51
CA TYR A 35 7.72 13.67 -8.64
C TYR A 35 7.88 15.18 -8.64
N ASP A 36 9.11 15.67 -8.63
CA ASP A 36 9.44 17.08 -8.87
C ASP A 36 9.76 17.29 -10.35
N ALA A 37 8.88 17.97 -11.06
CA ALA A 37 9.02 18.25 -12.48
C ALA A 37 10.23 19.16 -12.81
N ASN A 38 10.69 19.99 -11.86
CA ASN A 38 11.82 20.90 -12.08
C ASN A 38 13.14 20.15 -12.10
N SER A 39 13.35 19.29 -11.10
CA SER A 39 14.55 18.47 -10.95
C SER A 39 14.45 17.14 -11.71
N LYS A 40 13.26 16.76 -12.20
CA LYS A 40 12.94 15.52 -12.92
C LYS A 40 13.26 14.25 -12.13
N ILE A 41 13.19 14.33 -10.80
CA ILE A 41 13.46 13.21 -9.90
C ILE A 41 12.29 12.98 -8.95
N TRP A 42 12.24 11.78 -8.38
CA TRP A 42 11.34 11.43 -7.29
C TRP A 42 11.99 11.80 -5.96
N GLY A 43 11.24 12.46 -5.08
CA GLY A 43 11.66 12.79 -3.72
C GLY A 43 10.66 12.27 -2.70
N ASP A 44 11.14 12.02 -1.49
CA ASP A 44 10.29 11.50 -0.42
C ASP A 44 9.27 12.55 0.02
N VAL A 45 8.04 12.10 0.25
CA VAL A 45 7.01 12.94 0.87
C VAL A 45 7.25 12.92 2.38
N ASP A 46 7.45 14.09 2.98
CA ASP A 46 7.64 14.21 4.43
C ASP A 46 6.52 13.52 5.23
N GLY A 47 6.89 12.78 6.26
CA GLY A 47 5.93 12.06 7.12
C GLY A 47 5.18 10.91 6.44
N SER A 48 5.59 10.48 5.24
CA SER A 48 4.99 9.35 4.53
C SER A 48 5.54 7.98 4.92
N ASN A 49 6.64 7.93 5.68
CA ASN A 49 7.15 6.68 6.25
C ASN A 49 6.06 5.98 7.06
N PHE A 50 5.78 4.72 6.76
CA PHE A 50 4.68 3.99 7.36
C PHE A 50 4.97 2.50 7.52
N ASP A 51 5.37 2.13 8.74
CA ASP A 51 5.82 0.77 9.07
C ASP A 51 4.67 -0.25 9.14
N ASN A 52 3.42 0.18 9.30
CA ASN A 52 2.26 -0.73 9.35
C ASN A 52 2.04 -1.49 8.03
N LEU A 53 2.50 -0.94 6.89
CA LEU A 53 2.50 -1.62 5.59
C LEU A 53 3.77 -2.48 5.40
N SER A 54 4.80 -2.27 6.23
CA SER A 54 6.12 -2.88 6.15
C SER A 54 6.23 -4.07 7.12
N LEU A 55 5.44 -5.13 6.91
CA LEU A 55 5.62 -6.36 7.69
C LEU A 55 6.78 -7.21 7.11
N PRO A 56 7.52 -7.96 7.95
CA PRO A 56 8.73 -8.64 7.50
C PRO A 56 8.38 -9.67 6.43
N SER A 57 8.86 -9.41 5.22
CA SER A 57 9.02 -10.45 4.20
C SER A 57 9.84 -11.57 4.82
N ASN A 58 9.24 -12.75 4.99
CA ASN A 58 9.88 -13.97 5.50
C ASN A 58 11.39 -13.99 5.26
N SER A 59 12.19 -13.86 6.31
CA SER A 59 13.52 -14.45 6.32
C SER A 59 13.31 -15.95 6.15
N CYS A 60 13.75 -16.46 5.00
CA CYS A 60 13.76 -17.88 4.70
C CYS A 60 14.85 -18.53 5.55
N GLU A 61 14.60 -18.71 6.85
CA GLU A 61 15.50 -19.48 7.72
C GLU A 61 14.69 -20.39 8.61
N THR A 62 14.91 -21.68 8.39
CA THR A 62 14.47 -22.80 9.19
C THR A 62 14.93 -22.62 10.64
N SER A 63 13.99 -22.42 11.55
CA SER A 63 14.15 -22.88 12.93
C SER A 63 12.79 -23.24 13.48
N ASP A 64 12.63 -24.53 13.75
CA ASP A 64 11.56 -25.11 14.55
C ASP A 64 11.66 -24.56 15.98
N ASP A 65 11.17 -23.34 16.21
CA ASP A 65 10.93 -22.84 17.56
C ASP A 65 9.65 -22.01 17.57
N ASP A 66 8.66 -22.56 18.27
CA ASP A 66 7.35 -22.04 18.59
C ASP A 66 7.47 -20.78 19.46
N ASP A 67 7.28 -19.59 18.87
CA ASP A 67 6.92 -18.38 19.61
C ASP A 67 6.07 -17.45 18.73
N GLY A 68 4.75 -17.74 18.68
CA GLY A 68 3.65 -16.77 18.70
C GLY A 68 3.65 -15.53 17.80
N LYS A 69 4.54 -15.37 16.82
CA LYS A 69 4.51 -14.26 15.87
C LYS A 69 3.48 -14.57 14.80
N ASN A 70 2.38 -13.83 14.82
CA ASN A 70 1.43 -13.77 13.71
C ASN A 70 2.22 -13.43 12.44
N ASN A 71 2.52 -14.44 11.63
CA ASN A 71 3.28 -14.31 10.40
C ASN A 71 2.35 -13.76 9.31
N GLU A 72 2.03 -12.47 9.46
CA GLU A 72 1.21 -11.71 8.54
C GLU A 72 2.09 -11.22 7.38
N ARG A 73 1.73 -11.63 6.15
CA ARG A 73 2.44 -11.24 4.95
C ARG A 73 1.55 -10.35 4.09
N LEU A 74 2.03 -9.16 3.74
CA LEU A 74 1.39 -8.31 2.73
C LEU A 74 1.39 -9.04 1.38
N VAL A 75 0.21 -9.34 0.86
CA VAL A 75 0.01 -10.04 -0.42
C VAL A 75 -0.33 -9.05 -1.52
N CYS A 76 -1.08 -8.02 -1.20
CA CYS A 76 -1.46 -6.99 -2.15
C CYS A 76 -1.47 -5.61 -1.52
N LEU A 77 -1.06 -4.62 -2.30
CA LEU A 77 -1.23 -3.21 -1.99
C LEU A 77 -1.70 -2.49 -3.23
N THR A 78 -2.83 -1.80 -3.12
CA THR A 78 -3.35 -0.93 -4.17
C THR A 78 -3.47 0.48 -3.63
N MET A 79 -2.94 1.45 -4.36
CA MET A 79 -3.04 2.86 -4.04
C MET A 79 -4.09 3.51 -4.96
N ALA A 80 -4.94 4.39 -4.44
CA ALA A 80 -5.99 5.08 -5.19
C ALA A 80 -6.18 6.52 -4.69
N PRO A 81 -6.45 7.51 -5.57
CA PRO A 81 -6.75 8.87 -5.14
C PRO A 81 -8.23 9.05 -4.78
N ILE A 82 -8.52 9.74 -3.67
CA ILE A 82 -9.85 10.27 -3.34
C ILE A 82 -9.69 11.72 -2.87
N GLY A 83 -10.04 12.68 -3.73
CA GLY A 83 -9.78 14.10 -3.44
C GLY A 83 -8.29 14.38 -3.25
N ASN A 84 -7.92 14.90 -2.08
CA ASN A 84 -6.54 15.13 -1.64
C ASN A 84 -5.95 13.96 -0.82
N TYR A 85 -6.61 12.81 -0.80
CA TYR A 85 -6.17 11.64 -0.06
C TYR A 85 -5.63 10.55 -0.98
N LEU A 86 -4.57 9.88 -0.54
CA LEU A 86 -4.12 8.60 -1.10
C LEU A 86 -4.64 7.48 -0.20
N CYS A 87 -5.51 6.64 -0.75
CA CYS A 87 -6.04 5.46 -0.09
C CYS A 87 -5.24 4.23 -0.48
N PHE A 88 -4.79 3.50 0.52
CA PHE A 88 -4.02 2.27 0.41
C PHE A 88 -4.89 1.12 0.87
N LEU A 89 -5.34 0.28 -0.06
CA LEU A 89 -6.01 -0.97 0.24
C LEU A 89 -4.94 -2.06 0.33
N ALA A 90 -4.70 -2.52 1.56
CA ALA A 90 -3.72 -3.53 1.89
C ALA A 90 -4.43 -4.86 2.19
N GLY A 91 -3.88 -5.95 1.67
CA GLY A 91 -4.36 -7.30 1.94
C GLY A 91 -3.24 -8.17 2.47
N TYR A 92 -3.51 -8.86 3.56
CA TYR A 92 -2.57 -9.67 4.28
C TYR A 92 -3.04 -11.12 4.35
N ASN A 93 -2.09 -12.04 4.19
CA ASN A 93 -2.29 -13.44 4.52
C ASN A 93 -1.79 -13.68 5.95
N ILE A 94 -2.67 -14.22 6.80
CA ILE A 94 -2.34 -14.58 8.18
C ILE A 94 -1.92 -16.06 8.17
N SER A 95 -0.61 -16.30 8.24
CA SER A 95 -0.10 -17.68 8.31
C SER A 95 -0.54 -18.36 9.61
N GLY A 96 -0.97 -19.62 9.54
CA GLY A 96 -1.47 -20.39 10.69
C GLY A 96 -2.98 -20.59 10.70
N VAL A 97 -3.72 -19.83 9.89
CA VAL A 97 -5.15 -20.06 9.62
C VAL A 97 -5.27 -20.41 8.14
N ALA A 98 -5.75 -21.62 7.82
CA ALA A 98 -5.78 -22.16 6.44
C ALA A 98 -6.55 -21.32 5.41
N SER A 99 -7.21 -20.24 5.83
CA SER A 99 -7.94 -19.28 4.99
C SER A 99 -7.99 -17.86 5.59
N GLY A 100 -7.11 -17.53 6.55
CA GLY A 100 -7.18 -16.26 7.27
C GLY A 100 -6.70 -15.09 6.42
N MET A 101 -7.63 -14.27 5.92
CA MET A 101 -7.32 -13.03 5.24
C MET A 101 -7.69 -11.82 6.09
N ARG A 102 -6.81 -10.83 6.10
CA ARG A 102 -7.07 -9.50 6.68
C ARG A 102 -6.95 -8.45 5.60
N SER A 103 -7.94 -7.59 5.48
CA SER A 103 -7.88 -6.39 4.64
C SER A 103 -7.90 -5.15 5.49
N GLU A 104 -7.06 -4.18 5.15
CA GLU A 104 -6.98 -2.89 5.83
C GLU A 104 -6.97 -1.76 4.82
N VAL A 105 -7.50 -0.61 5.24
CA VAL A 105 -7.43 0.61 4.46
C VAL A 105 -6.66 1.65 5.27
N HIS A 106 -5.56 2.12 4.70
CA HIS A 106 -4.82 3.26 5.21
C HIS A 106 -5.06 4.45 4.31
N VAL A 107 -5.10 5.64 4.88
CA VAL A 107 -5.34 6.87 4.13
C VAL A 107 -4.29 7.87 4.52
N PHE A 108 -3.64 8.44 3.51
CA PHE A 108 -2.66 9.50 3.65
C PHE A 108 -3.21 10.82 3.14
N ASP A 109 -3.20 11.85 3.97
CA ASP A 109 -3.54 13.22 3.59
C ASP A 109 -2.33 13.93 2.98
N THR A 110 -2.45 14.33 1.71
CA THR A 110 -1.37 15.00 0.97
C THR A 110 -1.19 16.49 1.32
N LEU A 111 -2.11 17.11 2.04
CA LEU A 111 -2.11 18.55 2.33
C LEU A 111 -1.74 18.92 3.76
N THR A 112 -2.14 18.10 4.73
CA THR A 112 -1.97 18.43 6.16
C THR A 112 -0.51 18.34 6.60
N ASN A 113 -0.01 19.23 7.46
CA ASN A 113 1.31 19.08 8.09
C ASN A 113 1.19 18.30 9.41
N GLY A 114 1.98 17.22 9.59
CA GLY A 114 1.96 16.41 10.82
C GLY A 114 1.48 14.97 10.60
N ASN A 115 0.55 14.48 11.44
CA ASN A 115 0.04 13.12 11.39
C ASN A 115 -0.88 12.91 10.17
N ARG A 116 -0.27 12.56 9.02
CA ARG A 116 -0.93 12.43 7.72
C ARG A 116 -1.63 11.09 7.51
N TRP A 117 -1.30 10.08 8.31
CA TRP A 117 -1.83 8.74 8.20
C TRP A 117 -3.05 8.52 9.12
N ARG A 118 -4.05 7.84 8.58
CA ARG A 118 -5.16 7.24 9.35
C ARG A 118 -5.42 5.83 8.84
N SER A 119 -5.74 4.91 9.74
CA SER A 119 -6.15 3.54 9.39
C SER A 119 -7.63 3.37 9.70
N LEU A 120 -8.36 2.65 8.85
CA LEU A 120 -9.71 2.18 9.15
C LEU A 120 -9.63 0.84 9.90
N GLU A 121 -10.75 0.44 10.52
CA GLU A 121 -10.82 -0.85 11.21
C GLU A 121 -10.55 -2.02 10.24
N PRO A 122 -9.69 -2.98 10.63
CA PRO A 122 -9.39 -4.13 9.79
C PRO A 122 -10.61 -5.02 9.59
N ILE A 123 -10.72 -5.61 8.40
CA ILE A 123 -11.76 -6.59 8.07
C ILE A 123 -11.10 -7.96 7.98
N PHE A 124 -11.63 -8.91 8.75
CA PHE A 124 -11.23 -10.32 8.73
C PHE A 124 -12.23 -11.13 7.92
N ASP A 125 -11.75 -12.06 7.10
CA ASP A 125 -12.59 -12.97 6.33
C ASP A 125 -12.57 -14.38 6.93
N ASP A 126 -13.71 -14.81 7.45
CA ASP A 126 -13.89 -16.10 8.13
C ASP A 126 -14.24 -17.20 7.12
N GLY A 127 -13.23 -17.74 6.44
CA GLY A 127 -13.29 -19.10 5.86
C GLY A 127 -14.00 -19.25 4.52
N GLY A 128 -13.45 -18.64 3.47
CA GLY A 128 -13.71 -19.01 2.08
C GLY A 128 -12.49 -18.70 1.20
N GLU A 129 -12.33 -19.41 0.08
CA GLU A 129 -11.30 -19.11 -0.93
C GLU A 129 -11.63 -17.78 -1.65
N LYS A 130 -11.50 -16.65 -0.95
CA LYS A 130 -11.52 -15.33 -1.57
C LYS A 130 -10.09 -14.98 -1.94
N PHE A 131 -9.81 -14.85 -3.22
CA PHE A 131 -8.56 -14.26 -3.66
C PHE A 131 -8.75 -12.76 -3.71
N LEU A 132 -7.93 -12.01 -2.95
CA LEU A 132 -7.86 -10.57 -3.11
C LEU A 132 -7.29 -10.26 -4.50
N CYS A 133 -8.14 -9.81 -5.41
CA CYS A 133 -7.73 -9.29 -6.70
C CYS A 133 -7.62 -7.76 -6.62
N CYS A 134 -6.43 -7.25 -6.95
CA CYS A 134 -6.08 -5.83 -6.93
C CYS A 134 -6.76 -5.07 -8.07
N HIS A 135 -8.05 -4.80 -7.93
CA HIS A 135 -8.77 -3.88 -8.81
C HIS A 135 -9.56 -2.88 -7.97
N CYS A 136 -8.95 -1.73 -7.65
CA CYS A 136 -9.70 -0.62 -7.10
C CYS A 136 -10.39 0.14 -8.24
N CYS A 137 -11.67 0.43 -8.10
CA CYS A 137 -12.37 1.43 -8.89
C CYS A 137 -12.80 2.55 -7.96
N VAL A 138 -12.49 3.79 -8.32
CA VAL A 138 -12.99 4.97 -7.59
C VAL A 138 -14.18 5.49 -8.36
N LEU A 139 -15.38 5.35 -7.79
CA LEU A 139 -16.59 5.91 -8.36
C LEU A 139 -16.69 7.39 -7.96
N LYS A 140 -16.54 8.29 -8.92
CA LYS A 140 -16.83 9.72 -8.70
C LYS A 140 -18.35 9.89 -8.65
N GLN A 141 -18.90 10.11 -7.46
CA GLN A 141 -20.29 10.55 -7.33
C GLN A 141 -20.37 12.01 -7.79
N ILE A 142 -21.00 12.24 -8.93
CA ILE A 142 -21.28 13.59 -9.44
C ILE A 142 -22.62 14.00 -8.81
N SER A 143 -22.59 14.98 -7.90
CA SER A 143 -23.78 15.70 -7.41
C SER A 143 -23.95 17.01 -8.18
#